data_AF-A0A845MSM0-F1
#
_entry.id   AF-A0A845MSM0-F1
#
_cell.length_a   1.000
_cell.length_b   1.000
_cell.length_c   1.000
_cell.angle_alpha   90.00
_cell.angle_beta   90.00
_cell.angle_gamma   90.00
#
_symmetry.space_group_name_H-M   'P 1'
#
loop_
_entity.id
_entity.type
_entity.pdbx_description
1 polymer ?
#
loop_
_entity_poly.entity_id
_entity_poly.type
_entity_poly.pdbx_seq_one_letter_code
_entity_poly.pdbx_strand_id
1 'polypeptide(L)'
;MNRFCKYHPGTEALWFCVHDGLFLCQQCVDGHDDNYHEARCLLCNQSVEPTEQEGSSPLWQQVDQYLQYPLNFKLLPVLLIWAVVAAVIPPLPMLLAFTVLGGIPAFGFAQAIMADKAQPRRSHQRGRLPGWQDLSSGLGWKGALLQAVPAIILLTAAVTVMIWVSAPVGLVLGVVAMLLMPALWLSIQVQGVDPGAWAAALTYMVSAPRDYLAAALLGAVGWLSSVAIVMVLMDVLPEPLVQAVGGALAGYWWLSLAAACAAMLGRHGRLWGLNPGATRVTQPLAERRQRVLLCAGRFEKVLLSTAKVVKTKKARLADWKQYDQLLRITGKDQERQQQVEPYLDALVVAGDWATVMQVLNEQRQRDASWLPAAPSIRLAIAQGVYDQAPKMAVALLKDLHQRHPDFTGLGEAYLLLAKTLNEKFGLAGKAEQYLRFVEGHCREAKLRMQVSELRQAWSE
;
A
#
# COMPACT_ATOMS: atom_id res chain seq x y z
N MET A 1 -0.95 0.75 -24.93
CA MET A 1 -0.97 -0.61 -24.35
C MET A 1 -0.71 -0.48 -22.86
N ASN A 2 -1.58 -1.00 -21.99
CA ASN A 2 -1.38 -0.92 -20.55
C ASN A 2 -0.17 -1.75 -20.15
N ARG A 3 0.86 -1.08 -19.60
CA ARG A 3 2.06 -1.74 -19.10
C ARG A 3 1.77 -2.24 -17.69
N PHE A 4 1.81 -3.55 -17.50
CA PHE A 4 1.59 -4.20 -16.21
C PHE A 4 2.91 -4.41 -15.47
N CYS A 5 2.82 -4.51 -14.14
CA CYS A 5 3.97 -4.87 -13.33
C CYS A 5 4.43 -6.31 -13.65
N LYS A 6 5.75 -6.50 -13.84
CA LYS A 6 6.33 -7.81 -14.11
C LYS A 6 6.06 -8.84 -13.01
N TYR A 7 6.04 -8.41 -11.75
CA TYR A 7 5.93 -9.31 -10.58
C TYR A 7 4.52 -9.45 -10.03
N HIS A 8 3.61 -8.53 -10.41
CA HIS A 8 2.24 -8.50 -9.95
C HIS A 8 1.31 -8.41 -11.17
N PRO A 9 0.94 -9.57 -11.75
CA PRO A 9 0.04 -9.59 -12.90
C PRO A 9 -1.32 -8.99 -12.49
N GLY A 10 -1.79 -8.03 -13.28
CA GLY A 10 -3.04 -7.30 -13.02
C GLY A 10 -2.87 -5.96 -12.29
N THR A 11 -1.69 -5.60 -11.80
CA THR A 11 -1.45 -4.22 -11.32
C THR A 11 -0.74 -3.40 -12.37
N GLU A 12 -1.22 -2.19 -12.63
CA GLU A 12 -0.57 -1.23 -13.51
C GLU A 12 0.85 -0.92 -13.03
N ALA A 13 1.78 -0.85 -13.97
CA ALA A 13 3.13 -0.39 -13.67
C ALA A 13 3.12 1.11 -13.40
N LEU A 14 3.74 1.48 -12.29
CA LEU A 14 3.87 2.88 -11.89
C LEU A 14 5.25 3.44 -12.20
N TRP A 15 6.25 2.56 -12.19
CA TRP A 15 7.66 2.91 -12.26
C TRP A 15 8.36 2.09 -13.34
N PHE A 16 9.38 2.68 -13.95
CA PHE A 16 10.27 2.02 -14.89
C PHE A 16 11.69 2.04 -14.35
N CYS A 17 12.32 0.87 -14.26
CA CYS A 17 13.72 0.75 -13.90
C CYS A 17 14.56 0.75 -15.18
N VAL A 18 15.33 1.82 -15.43
CA VAL A 18 16.19 1.96 -16.61
C VAL A 18 17.29 0.89 -16.62
N HIS A 19 17.87 0.60 -15.45
CA HIS A 19 18.96 -0.37 -15.33
C HIS A 19 18.53 -1.81 -15.68
N ASP A 20 17.37 -2.24 -15.18
CA ASP A 20 16.89 -3.62 -15.38
C ASP A 20 15.91 -3.75 -16.57
N GLY A 21 15.46 -2.63 -17.14
CA GLY A 21 14.44 -2.57 -18.20
C GLY A 21 13.07 -3.09 -17.76
N LEU A 22 12.68 -2.90 -16.49
CA LEU A 22 11.49 -3.51 -15.90
C LEU A 22 10.42 -2.49 -15.51
N PHE A 23 9.17 -2.88 -15.73
CA PHE A 23 7.98 -2.17 -15.26
C PHE A 23 7.56 -2.67 -13.87
N LEU A 24 7.49 -1.77 -12.90
CA LEU A 24 7.34 -2.04 -11.47
C LEU A 24 6.11 -1.33 -10.90
N CYS A 25 5.41 -1.96 -9.95
CA CYS A 25 4.34 -1.33 -9.16
C CYS A 25 4.89 -0.77 -7.83
N GLN A 26 4.03 -0.11 -7.05
CA GLN A 26 4.40 0.45 -5.74
C GLN A 26 4.97 -0.59 -4.77
N GLN A 27 4.53 -1.86 -4.84
CA GLN A 27 5.04 -2.92 -3.98
C GLN A 27 6.48 -3.34 -4.34
N CYS A 28 6.94 -3.05 -5.56
CA CYS A 28 8.25 -3.45 -6.08
C CYS A 28 9.34 -2.38 -5.95
N VAL A 29 9.01 -1.22 -5.37
CA VAL A 29 9.89 -0.05 -5.29
C VAL A 29 9.98 0.44 -3.84
N ASP A 30 11.19 0.66 -3.36
CA ASP A 30 11.44 1.33 -2.08
C ASP A 30 11.21 2.83 -2.25
N GLY A 31 10.11 3.33 -1.71
CA GLY A 31 9.80 4.75 -1.64
C GLY A 31 9.12 4.98 -0.31
N HIS A 32 9.70 5.86 0.51
CA HIS A 32 9.03 6.33 1.72
C HIS A 32 7.75 7.05 1.30
N ASP A 33 6.67 6.91 2.08
CA ASP A 33 5.34 7.50 1.80
C ASP A 33 5.39 9.04 1.59
N ASP A 34 6.53 9.71 1.83
CA ASP A 34 6.68 11.17 1.73
C ASP A 34 7.74 11.67 0.73
N ASN A 35 8.75 10.87 0.35
CA ASN A 35 9.87 11.31 -0.52
C ASN A 35 9.97 10.47 -1.80
N TYR A 36 9.10 10.82 -2.75
CA TYR A 36 8.90 10.09 -4.01
C TYR A 36 10.00 10.29 -5.07
N HIS A 37 10.83 11.32 -4.92
CA HIS A 37 11.98 11.56 -5.80
C HIS A 37 13.14 10.59 -5.56
N GLU A 38 13.09 9.80 -4.48
CA GLU A 38 14.11 8.79 -4.14
C GLU A 38 13.60 7.35 -4.26
N ALA A 39 12.58 7.13 -5.09
CA ALA A 39 12.08 5.79 -5.36
C ALA A 39 13.20 4.90 -5.94
N ARG A 40 13.48 3.76 -5.31
CA ARG A 40 14.53 2.81 -5.71
C ARG A 40 13.99 1.42 -6.01
N CYS A 41 14.52 0.77 -7.03
CA CYS A 41 14.14 -0.60 -7.37
C CYS A 41 14.58 -1.58 -6.26
N LEU A 42 13.69 -2.46 -5.79
CA LEU A 42 14.04 -3.44 -4.75
C LEU A 42 15.07 -4.51 -5.19
N LEU A 43 15.33 -4.62 -6.50
CA LEU A 43 16.28 -5.58 -7.09
C LEU A 43 17.70 -5.02 -7.19
N CYS A 44 17.85 -3.92 -7.93
CA CYS A 44 19.14 -3.30 -8.23
C CYS A 44 19.49 -2.14 -7.30
N ASN A 45 18.54 -1.65 -6.50
CA ASN A 45 18.70 -0.50 -5.60
C ASN A 45 19.04 0.83 -6.32
N GLN A 46 18.83 0.89 -7.64
CA GLN A 46 18.98 2.11 -8.44
C GLN A 46 17.68 2.92 -8.43
N SER A 47 17.77 4.21 -8.75
CA SER A 47 16.62 5.08 -8.93
C SER A 47 15.71 4.57 -10.06
N VAL A 48 14.41 4.75 -9.88
CA VAL A 48 13.40 4.41 -10.89
C VAL A 48 12.72 5.68 -11.39
N GLU A 49 12.34 5.67 -12.67
CA GLU A 49 11.63 6.78 -13.28
C GLU A 49 10.12 6.54 -13.20
N PRO A 50 9.32 7.57 -12.89
CA PRO A 50 7.87 7.46 -12.95
C PRO A 50 7.46 7.20 -14.40
N THR A 51 6.65 6.16 -14.62
CA THR A 51 6.11 5.89 -15.96
C THR A 51 5.00 6.90 -16.24
N GLU A 52 5.18 7.73 -17.27
CA GLU A 52 4.10 8.52 -17.84
C GLU A 52 2.99 7.56 -18.30
N GLN A 53 1.73 7.86 -17.98
CA GLN A 53 0.62 7.10 -18.54
C GLN A 53 0.53 7.41 -20.04
N GLU A 54 1.31 6.72 -20.87
CA GLU A 54 1.37 6.82 -22.34
C GLU A 54 0.06 6.40 -23.05
N GLY A 55 -1.04 6.23 -22.32
CA GLY A 55 -2.34 5.77 -22.84
C GLY A 55 -3.45 6.81 -22.86
N SER A 56 -3.24 8.02 -22.30
CA SER A 56 -4.26 9.07 -22.34
C SER A 56 -4.06 9.94 -23.58
N SER A 57 -5.12 10.10 -24.38
CA SER A 57 -5.16 11.09 -25.46
C SER A 57 -4.76 12.47 -24.92
N PRO A 58 -4.05 13.30 -25.70
CA PRO A 58 -3.66 14.64 -25.25
C PRO A 58 -4.88 15.46 -24.78
N LEU A 59 -4.67 16.38 -23.84
CA LEU A 59 -5.77 17.13 -23.20
C LEU A 59 -6.69 17.83 -24.21
N TRP A 60 -6.13 18.37 -25.30
CA TRP A 60 -6.92 19.06 -26.33
C TRP A 60 -7.91 18.14 -27.07
N GLN A 61 -7.69 16.82 -27.08
CA GLN A 61 -8.65 15.86 -27.65
C GLN A 61 -9.76 15.47 -26.67
N GLN A 62 -9.64 15.85 -25.39
CA GLN A 62 -10.62 15.53 -24.34
C GLN A 62 -11.39 16.77 -23.87
N VAL A 63 -11.28 17.91 -24.57
CA VAL A 63 -11.95 19.17 -24.19
C VAL A 63 -13.47 18.99 -24.09
N ASP A 64 -14.06 18.22 -25.00
CA ASP A 64 -15.50 17.90 -24.98
C ASP A 64 -15.93 17.26 -23.65
N GLN A 65 -15.09 16.40 -23.07
CA GLN A 65 -15.37 15.73 -21.80
C GLN A 65 -15.33 16.74 -20.64
N TYR A 66 -14.42 17.71 -20.67
CA TYR A 66 -14.30 18.75 -19.64
C TYR A 66 -15.46 19.76 -19.71
N LEU A 67 -15.92 20.09 -20.92
CA LEU A 67 -17.08 20.97 -21.15
C LEU A 67 -18.42 20.30 -20.79
N GLN A 68 -18.53 18.98 -20.95
CA GLN A 68 -19.72 18.23 -20.51
C GLN A 68 -19.71 17.94 -19.00
N TYR A 69 -18.54 17.99 -18.37
CA TYR A 69 -18.36 17.69 -16.95
C TYR A 69 -19.31 18.47 -16.00
N PRO A 70 -19.44 19.81 -16.08
CA PRO A 70 -20.34 20.58 -15.22
C PRO A 70 -21.84 20.32 -15.48
N LEU A 71 -22.21 19.76 -16.63
CA LEU A 71 -23.60 19.47 -16.99
C LEU A 71 -24.13 18.15 -16.39
N ASN A 72 -23.30 17.45 -15.61
CA ASN A 72 -23.73 16.27 -14.88
C ASN A 72 -24.81 16.61 -13.85
N PHE A 73 -25.84 15.76 -13.72
CA PHE A 73 -26.98 15.96 -12.80
C PHE A 73 -26.57 16.26 -11.35
N LYS A 74 -25.41 15.77 -10.89
CA LYS A 74 -24.91 16.01 -9.53
C LYS A 74 -24.37 17.45 -9.33
N LEU A 75 -23.89 18.08 -10.39
CA LEU A 75 -23.28 19.42 -10.38
C LEU A 75 -24.24 20.52 -10.84
N LEU A 76 -25.35 20.17 -11.52
CA LEU A 76 -26.41 21.12 -11.87
C LEU A 76 -26.93 21.96 -10.68
N PRO A 77 -27.16 21.39 -9.47
CA PRO A 77 -27.57 22.19 -8.33
C PRO A 77 -26.53 23.24 -7.93
N VAL A 78 -25.24 22.97 -8.13
CA VAL A 78 -24.16 23.94 -7.84
C VAL A 78 -24.25 25.13 -8.78
N LEU A 79 -24.45 24.87 -10.08
CA LEU A 79 -24.65 25.93 -11.08
C LEU A 79 -25.92 26.74 -10.80
N LEU A 80 -27.02 26.08 -10.42
CA LEU A 80 -28.29 26.74 -10.10
C LEU A 80 -28.19 27.58 -8.83
N ILE A 81 -27.58 27.07 -7.77
CA ILE A 81 -27.30 27.84 -6.55
C ILE A 81 -26.49 29.08 -6.91
N TRP A 82 -25.48 28.94 -7.77
CA TRP A 82 -24.63 30.08 -8.10
C TRP A 82 -25.33 31.13 -8.97
N ALA A 83 -26.16 30.70 -9.92
CA ALA A 83 -27.00 31.59 -10.70
C ALA A 83 -28.01 32.36 -9.81
N VAL A 84 -28.67 31.66 -8.88
CA VAL A 84 -29.64 32.29 -7.95
C VAL A 84 -28.93 33.26 -7.01
N VAL A 85 -27.78 32.87 -6.45
CA VAL A 85 -27.00 33.76 -5.58
C VAL A 85 -26.56 35.00 -6.36
N ALA A 86 -26.06 34.85 -7.60
CA ALA A 86 -25.68 35.98 -8.43
C ALA A 86 -26.87 36.91 -8.75
N ALA A 87 -28.06 36.36 -8.99
CA ALA A 87 -29.26 37.13 -9.35
C ALA A 87 -29.84 37.98 -8.21
N VAL A 88 -29.66 37.54 -6.96
CA VAL A 88 -30.23 38.20 -5.78
C VAL A 88 -29.36 39.36 -5.30
N ILE A 89 -28.13 39.49 -5.80
CA ILE A 89 -27.14 40.44 -5.28
C ILE A 89 -27.19 41.77 -6.05
N PRO A 90 -27.43 42.91 -5.38
CA PRO A 90 -27.43 44.22 -6.03
C PRO A 90 -26.02 44.67 -6.49
N PRO A 91 -25.93 45.58 -7.48
CA PRO A 91 -24.70 45.86 -8.27
C PRO A 91 -23.60 46.73 -7.64
N LEU A 92 -23.70 47.19 -6.39
CA LEU A 92 -22.73 48.10 -5.75
C LEU A 92 -21.74 47.34 -4.83
N PRO A 93 -20.57 47.89 -4.43
CA PRO A 93 -19.29 47.18 -4.13
C PRO A 93 -19.27 46.11 -3.03
N MET A 94 -20.42 45.84 -2.41
CA MET A 94 -20.75 44.59 -1.71
C MET A 94 -20.66 43.33 -2.62
N LEU A 95 -20.43 43.52 -3.94
CA LEU A 95 -20.07 42.48 -4.91
C LEU A 95 -18.89 41.61 -4.46
N LEU A 96 -17.90 42.20 -3.77
CA LEU A 96 -16.68 41.52 -3.35
C LEU A 96 -16.89 40.59 -2.14
N ALA A 97 -17.87 40.88 -1.28
CA ALA A 97 -18.16 40.06 -0.11
C ALA A 97 -18.98 38.80 -0.45
N PHE A 98 -19.82 38.86 -1.50
CA PHE A 98 -20.74 37.77 -1.84
C PHE A 98 -20.43 37.00 -3.12
N THR A 99 -19.62 37.54 -4.05
CA THR A 99 -18.92 36.68 -5.04
C THR A 99 -18.05 35.64 -4.33
N VAL A 100 -17.49 36.02 -3.19
CA VAL A 100 -16.78 35.14 -2.25
C VAL A 100 -17.72 34.11 -1.61
N LEU A 101 -18.91 34.48 -1.12
CA LEU A 101 -19.87 33.54 -0.48
C LEU A 101 -20.60 32.62 -1.46
N GLY A 102 -21.00 33.12 -2.62
CA GLY A 102 -21.66 32.32 -3.66
C GLY A 102 -20.71 31.36 -4.36
N GLY A 103 -19.43 31.72 -4.48
CA GLY A 103 -18.40 30.86 -5.06
C GLY A 103 -17.97 29.72 -4.14
N ILE A 104 -18.24 29.76 -2.83
CA ILE A 104 -17.79 28.76 -1.84
C ILE A 104 -18.12 27.32 -2.30
N PRO A 105 -19.35 26.99 -2.73
CA PRO A 105 -19.65 25.65 -3.25
C PRO A 105 -18.85 25.33 -4.51
N ALA A 106 -18.69 26.26 -5.46
CA ALA A 106 -17.93 26.04 -6.68
C ALA A 106 -16.43 25.83 -6.41
N PHE A 107 -15.82 26.57 -5.49
CA PHE A 107 -14.45 26.36 -5.02
C PHE A 107 -14.31 25.03 -4.29
N GLY A 108 -15.27 24.68 -3.43
CA GLY A 108 -15.31 23.39 -2.74
C GLY A 108 -15.38 22.22 -3.72
N PHE A 109 -16.27 22.30 -4.72
CA PHE A 109 -16.38 21.28 -5.76
C PHE A 109 -15.16 21.24 -6.68
N ALA A 110 -14.58 22.39 -7.06
CA ALA A 110 -13.33 22.44 -7.82
C ALA A 110 -12.19 21.75 -7.07
N GLN A 111 -12.05 22.04 -5.77
CA GLN A 111 -11.07 21.39 -4.91
C GLN A 111 -11.35 19.89 -4.81
N ALA A 112 -12.60 19.47 -4.63
CA ALA A 112 -12.98 18.07 -4.54
C ALA A 112 -12.69 17.31 -5.85
N ILE A 113 -12.97 17.93 -7.02
CA ILE A 113 -12.68 17.36 -8.35
C ILE A 113 -11.16 17.16 -8.53
N MET A 114 -10.35 18.12 -8.12
CA MET A 114 -8.89 18.01 -8.19
C MET A 114 -8.34 16.99 -7.17
N ALA A 115 -8.85 17.01 -5.94
CA ALA A 115 -8.44 16.08 -4.88
C ALA A 115 -8.79 14.63 -5.21
N ASP A 116 -9.90 14.40 -5.91
CA ASP A 116 -10.31 13.10 -6.47
C ASP A 116 -9.19 12.44 -7.28
N LYS A 117 -8.49 13.26 -8.07
CA LYS A 117 -7.40 12.83 -8.95
C LYS A 117 -6.03 12.91 -8.32
N ALA A 118 -5.81 13.77 -7.33
CA ALA A 118 -4.53 13.90 -6.64
C ALA A 118 -4.27 12.77 -5.62
N GLN A 119 -5.32 12.19 -5.03
CA GLN A 119 -5.18 11.26 -3.90
C GLN A 119 -5.09 9.77 -4.30
N PRO A 120 -4.38 8.95 -3.51
CA PRO A 120 -4.33 7.50 -3.71
C PRO A 120 -5.68 6.85 -3.38
N ARG A 121 -6.41 6.41 -4.42
CA ARG A 121 -7.74 5.78 -4.26
C ARG A 121 -7.76 4.27 -4.43
N ARG A 122 -8.75 3.66 -3.77
CA ARG A 122 -9.16 2.27 -4.01
C ARG A 122 -9.76 2.14 -5.40
N SER A 123 -9.49 1.02 -6.08
CA SER A 123 -9.89 0.75 -7.47
C SER A 123 -11.39 0.99 -7.76
N HIS A 124 -12.27 0.79 -6.78
CA HIS A 124 -13.72 0.97 -6.95
C HIS A 124 -14.18 2.45 -7.00
N GLN A 125 -13.35 3.40 -6.59
CA GLN A 125 -13.65 4.84 -6.63
C GLN A 125 -13.07 5.53 -7.87
N ARG A 126 -12.41 4.80 -8.78
CA ARG A 126 -11.93 5.33 -10.06
C ARG A 126 -13.12 5.66 -10.95
N GLY A 127 -13.36 6.94 -11.20
CA GLY A 127 -14.42 7.42 -12.10
C GLY A 127 -15.73 7.80 -11.40
N ARG A 128 -15.80 7.78 -10.06
CA ARG A 128 -16.96 8.31 -9.33
C ARG A 128 -16.87 9.85 -9.30
N LEU A 129 -17.90 10.53 -9.81
CA LEU A 129 -18.08 11.97 -9.63
C LEU A 129 -18.14 12.32 -8.13
N PRO A 130 -17.43 13.35 -7.66
CA PRO A 130 -17.44 13.76 -6.25
C PRO A 130 -18.86 14.13 -5.84
N GLY A 131 -19.30 13.61 -4.69
CA GLY A 131 -20.56 13.96 -4.07
C GLY A 131 -20.41 15.10 -3.06
N TRP A 132 -21.54 15.61 -2.58
CA TRP A 132 -21.58 16.62 -1.51
C TRP A 132 -20.88 16.17 -0.21
N GLN A 133 -20.79 14.86 0.02
CA GLN A 133 -20.09 14.27 1.16
C GLN A 133 -18.55 14.35 1.03
N ASP A 134 -18.05 14.47 -0.20
CA ASP A 134 -16.62 14.47 -0.48
C ASP A 134 -15.99 15.88 -0.35
N LEU A 135 -16.82 16.94 -0.21
CA LEU A 135 -16.39 18.33 0.02
C LEU A 135 -15.57 18.51 1.30
N SER A 136 -15.74 17.64 2.29
CA SER A 136 -14.97 17.64 3.53
C SER A 136 -13.73 16.73 3.48
N SER A 137 -13.56 15.96 2.41
CA SER A 137 -12.47 14.98 2.28
C SER A 137 -11.21 15.60 1.62
N GLY A 138 -10.02 15.20 2.08
CA GLY A 138 -8.74 15.68 1.55
C GLY A 138 -8.23 16.99 2.16
N LEU A 139 -7.86 17.97 1.33
CA LEU A 139 -7.39 19.29 1.81
C LEU A 139 -8.53 20.14 2.43
N GLY A 140 -9.78 19.66 2.27
CA GLY A 140 -10.99 20.23 2.85
C GLY A 140 -11.26 21.67 2.44
N TRP A 141 -12.12 22.34 3.21
CA TRP A 141 -12.47 23.75 3.02
C TRP A 141 -11.26 24.69 3.08
N LYS A 142 -10.19 24.31 3.81
CA LYS A 142 -8.97 25.11 3.90
C LYS A 142 -8.26 25.20 2.53
N GLY A 143 -8.13 24.08 1.83
CA GLY A 143 -7.57 24.05 0.47
C GLY A 143 -8.44 24.80 -0.54
N ALA A 144 -9.76 24.65 -0.46
CA ALA A 144 -10.70 25.39 -1.32
C ALA A 144 -10.60 26.91 -1.11
N LEU A 145 -10.49 27.36 0.14
CA LEU A 145 -10.34 28.78 0.47
C LEU A 145 -9.01 29.34 -0.08
N LEU A 146 -7.91 28.61 0.10
CA LEU A 146 -6.60 29.01 -0.42
C LEU A 146 -6.54 29.03 -1.96
N GLN A 147 -7.27 28.15 -2.65
CA GLN A 147 -7.41 28.20 -4.11
C GLN A 147 -8.28 29.39 -4.56
N ALA A 148 -9.25 29.79 -3.75
CA ALA A 148 -10.11 30.92 -4.02
C ALA A 148 -9.38 32.27 -3.89
N VAL A 149 -8.46 32.43 -2.93
CA VAL A 149 -7.76 33.71 -2.66
C VAL A 149 -7.15 34.35 -3.91
N PRO A 150 -6.24 33.69 -4.66
CA PRO A 150 -5.63 34.32 -5.82
C PRO A 150 -6.64 34.56 -6.95
N ALA A 151 -7.66 33.71 -7.06
CA ALA A 151 -8.73 33.88 -8.03
C ALA A 151 -9.56 35.13 -7.75
N ILE A 152 -9.96 35.31 -6.50
CA ILE A 152 -10.70 36.48 -6.04
C ILE A 152 -9.86 37.73 -6.29
N ILE A 153 -8.60 37.76 -5.88
CA ILE A 153 -7.73 38.94 -6.03
C ILE A 153 -7.54 39.30 -7.51
N LEU A 154 -7.15 38.34 -8.35
CA LEU A 154 -6.81 38.61 -9.74
C LEU A 154 -8.05 38.94 -10.59
N LEU A 155 -9.17 38.24 -10.39
CA LEU A 155 -10.39 38.50 -11.15
C LEU A 155 -11.10 39.77 -10.70
N THR A 156 -11.13 40.07 -9.40
CA THR A 156 -11.69 41.34 -8.94
C THR A 156 -10.84 42.52 -9.42
N ALA A 157 -9.52 42.41 -9.43
CA ALA A 157 -8.64 43.41 -10.03
C ALA A 157 -8.89 43.59 -11.55
N ALA A 158 -9.10 42.50 -12.29
CA ALA A 158 -9.43 42.57 -13.72
C ALA A 158 -10.77 43.27 -13.96
N VAL A 159 -11.79 42.93 -13.20
CA VAL A 159 -13.12 43.56 -13.29
C VAL A 159 -13.08 45.03 -12.87
N THR A 160 -12.37 45.38 -11.79
CA THR A 160 -12.28 46.78 -11.35
C THR A 160 -11.53 47.63 -12.38
N VAL A 161 -10.42 47.15 -12.94
CA VAL A 161 -9.71 47.85 -14.03
C VAL A 161 -10.59 47.96 -15.27
N MET A 162 -11.39 46.93 -15.59
CA MET A 162 -12.33 46.95 -16.71
C MET A 162 -13.37 48.08 -16.55
N ILE A 163 -13.93 48.25 -15.35
CA ILE A 163 -14.99 49.20 -15.06
C ILE A 163 -14.45 50.63 -14.89
N TRP A 164 -13.33 50.79 -14.17
CA TRP A 164 -12.84 52.11 -13.73
C TRP A 164 -11.73 52.70 -14.60
N VAL A 165 -10.99 51.88 -15.35
CA VAL A 165 -9.84 52.35 -16.16
C VAL A 165 -10.15 52.20 -17.64
N SER A 166 -10.25 50.97 -18.13
CA SER A 166 -10.65 50.70 -19.51
C SER A 166 -11.01 49.23 -19.71
N ALA A 167 -12.07 49.00 -20.50
CA ALA A 167 -12.51 47.67 -20.87
C ALA A 167 -11.41 46.77 -21.47
N PRO A 168 -10.60 47.22 -22.48
CA PRO A 168 -9.58 46.36 -23.08
C PRO A 168 -8.47 45.98 -22.09
N VAL A 169 -8.04 46.89 -21.20
CA VAL A 169 -6.99 46.59 -20.23
C VAL A 169 -7.50 45.58 -19.19
N GLY A 170 -8.74 45.72 -18.73
CA GLY A 170 -9.36 44.74 -17.83
C GLY A 170 -9.53 43.36 -18.48
N LEU A 171 -9.88 43.30 -19.77
CA LEU A 171 -9.96 42.04 -20.52
C LEU A 171 -8.59 41.35 -20.62
N VAL A 172 -7.54 42.10 -20.98
CA VAL A 172 -6.17 41.57 -21.05
C VAL A 172 -5.70 41.10 -19.68
N LEU A 173 -5.97 41.86 -18.61
CA LEU A 173 -5.61 41.45 -17.25
C LEU A 173 -6.32 40.15 -16.83
N GLY A 174 -7.59 39.98 -17.21
CA GLY A 174 -8.34 38.75 -16.96
C GLY A 174 -7.79 37.54 -17.72
N VAL A 175 -7.35 37.72 -18.97
CA VAL A 175 -6.65 36.67 -19.74
C VAL A 175 -5.34 36.27 -19.07
N VAL A 176 -4.53 37.25 -18.63
CA VAL A 176 -3.28 37.00 -17.90
C VAL A 176 -3.56 36.27 -16.58
N ALA A 177 -4.61 36.66 -15.85
CA ALA A 177 -5.03 35.99 -14.62
C ALA A 177 -5.41 34.51 -14.87
N MET A 178 -6.18 34.24 -15.92
CA MET A 178 -6.55 32.88 -16.32
C MET A 178 -5.35 32.06 -16.79
N LEU A 179 -4.33 32.70 -17.36
CA LEU A 179 -3.08 32.05 -17.73
C LEU A 179 -2.28 31.59 -16.51
N LEU A 180 -2.43 32.22 -15.35
CA LEU A 180 -1.74 31.88 -14.10
C LEU A 180 -2.57 30.97 -13.18
N MET A 181 -3.90 30.96 -13.33
CA MET A 181 -4.81 30.22 -12.46
C MET A 181 -4.49 28.71 -12.33
N PRO A 182 -4.31 27.96 -13.44
CA PRO A 182 -4.01 26.54 -13.36
C PRO A 182 -2.75 26.26 -12.53
N ALA A 183 -1.69 27.04 -12.70
CA ALA A 183 -0.45 26.89 -11.95
C ALA A 183 -0.64 27.09 -10.44
N LEU A 184 -1.42 28.10 -10.05
CA LEU A 184 -1.70 28.42 -8.65
C LEU A 184 -2.58 27.37 -7.96
N TRP A 185 -3.48 26.72 -8.71
CA TRP A 185 -4.28 25.62 -8.16
C TRP A 185 -3.47 24.34 -8.02
N LEU A 186 -2.68 24.00 -9.05
CA LEU A 186 -1.80 22.85 -9.04
C LEU A 186 -0.78 22.94 -7.90
N SER A 187 -0.24 24.13 -7.63
CA SER A 187 0.72 24.32 -6.54
C SER A 187 0.15 24.00 -5.17
N ILE A 188 -1.09 24.39 -4.89
CA ILE A 188 -1.77 24.05 -3.62
C ILE A 188 -2.05 22.55 -3.52
N GLN A 189 -2.44 21.91 -4.63
CA GLN A 189 -2.73 20.47 -4.63
C GLN A 189 -1.48 19.61 -4.42
N VAL A 190 -0.33 20.06 -4.93
CA VAL A 190 0.94 19.31 -4.86
C VAL A 190 1.69 19.60 -3.56
N GLN A 191 1.88 20.88 -3.20
CA GLN A 191 2.69 21.29 -2.04
C GLN A 191 1.90 21.25 -0.72
N GLY A 192 0.57 21.24 -0.79
CA GLY A 192 -0.30 21.32 0.38
C GLY A 192 -0.77 22.73 0.73
N VAL A 193 -1.37 22.87 1.92
CA VAL A 193 -2.17 24.04 2.34
C VAL A 193 -1.33 25.11 3.04
N ASP A 194 -0.13 25.38 2.51
CA ASP A 194 0.81 26.35 3.05
C ASP A 194 0.92 27.57 2.12
N PRO A 195 0.96 28.81 2.66
CA PRO A 195 1.03 30.03 1.85
C PRO A 195 2.32 30.13 1.02
N GLY A 196 3.36 29.35 1.34
CA GLY A 196 4.57 29.22 0.52
C GLY A 196 4.37 28.39 -0.77
N ALA A 197 3.27 27.66 -0.90
CA ALA A 197 3.02 26.75 -2.01
C ALA A 197 3.03 27.46 -3.38
N TRP A 198 2.53 28.70 -3.46
CA TRP A 198 2.47 29.45 -4.71
C TRP A 198 3.84 29.77 -5.32
N ALA A 199 4.92 29.72 -4.55
CA ALA A 199 6.27 29.90 -5.09
C ALA A 199 6.64 28.82 -6.13
N ALA A 200 6.04 27.63 -6.03
CA ALA A 200 6.22 26.55 -6.99
C ALA A 200 5.36 26.69 -8.25
N ALA A 201 4.47 27.68 -8.37
CA ALA A 201 3.55 27.80 -9.50
C ALA A 201 4.26 27.76 -10.87
N LEU A 202 5.41 28.43 -10.99
CA LEU A 202 6.17 28.49 -12.24
C LEU A 202 6.79 27.14 -12.64
N THR A 203 7.08 26.25 -11.69
CA THR A 203 7.67 24.94 -12.01
C THR A 203 6.68 24.02 -12.73
N TYR A 204 5.39 24.15 -12.41
CA TYR A 204 4.31 23.40 -13.07
C TYR A 204 4.08 23.87 -14.51
N MET A 205 4.27 25.16 -14.79
CA MET A 205 4.18 25.72 -16.13
C MET A 205 5.29 25.19 -17.06
N VAL A 206 6.51 25.05 -16.54
CA VAL A 206 7.67 24.58 -17.30
C VAL A 206 7.67 23.06 -17.49
N SER A 207 7.16 22.30 -16.51
CA SER A 207 7.20 20.83 -16.56
C SER A 207 6.19 20.21 -17.52
N ALA A 208 5.05 20.86 -17.81
CA ALA A 208 4.02 20.33 -18.71
C ALA A 208 3.46 21.39 -19.69
N PRO A 209 4.30 21.99 -20.56
CA PRO A 209 3.95 23.23 -21.27
C PRO A 209 2.76 23.09 -22.24
N ARG A 210 2.65 21.96 -22.94
CA ARG A 210 1.58 21.74 -23.94
C ARG A 210 0.21 21.58 -23.31
N ASP A 211 0.15 20.74 -22.29
CA ASP A 211 -1.07 20.50 -21.55
C ASP A 211 -1.48 21.76 -20.78
N TYR A 212 -0.51 22.43 -20.14
CA TYR A 212 -0.72 23.70 -19.44
C TYR A 212 -1.37 24.74 -20.34
N LEU A 213 -0.81 24.93 -21.54
CA LEU A 213 -1.32 25.87 -22.51
C LEU A 213 -2.76 25.55 -22.91
N ALA A 214 -3.14 24.27 -23.04
CA ALA A 214 -4.51 23.89 -23.33
C ALA A 214 -5.50 24.29 -22.21
N ALA A 215 -5.16 24.06 -20.94
CA ALA A 215 -6.01 24.49 -19.82
C ALA A 215 -6.06 26.02 -19.67
N ALA A 216 -4.93 26.69 -19.88
CA ALA A 216 -4.87 28.16 -19.85
C ALA A 216 -5.71 28.79 -20.97
N LEU A 217 -5.65 28.24 -22.18
CA LEU A 217 -6.51 28.66 -23.29
C LEU A 217 -7.99 28.40 -22.99
N LEU A 218 -8.33 27.26 -22.39
CA LEU A 218 -9.71 26.98 -21.96
C LEU A 218 -10.23 28.04 -21.00
N GLY A 219 -9.43 28.40 -19.98
CA GLY A 219 -9.77 29.47 -19.03
C GLY A 219 -9.89 30.84 -19.68
N ALA A 220 -8.98 31.20 -20.60
CA ALA A 220 -9.01 32.47 -21.32
C ALA A 220 -10.23 32.59 -22.25
N VAL A 221 -10.55 31.53 -23.00
CA VAL A 221 -11.77 31.47 -23.83
C VAL A 221 -13.01 31.56 -22.95
N GLY A 222 -13.00 30.90 -21.79
CA GLY A 222 -14.09 30.99 -20.82
C GLY A 222 -14.32 32.40 -20.29
N TRP A 223 -13.24 33.12 -19.95
CA TRP A 223 -13.31 34.52 -19.55
C TRP A 223 -13.87 35.42 -20.65
N LEU A 224 -13.28 35.37 -21.85
CA LEU A 224 -13.69 36.23 -22.97
C LEU A 224 -15.14 35.95 -23.40
N SER A 225 -15.52 34.67 -23.50
CA SER A 225 -16.89 34.28 -23.87
C SER A 225 -17.90 34.71 -22.80
N SER A 226 -17.58 34.57 -21.52
CA SER A 226 -18.48 35.00 -20.43
C SER A 226 -18.72 36.50 -20.46
N VAL A 227 -17.66 37.30 -20.60
CA VAL A 227 -17.79 38.76 -20.69
C VAL A 227 -18.55 39.18 -21.94
N ALA A 228 -18.27 38.58 -23.10
CA ALA A 228 -18.97 38.89 -24.34
C ALA A 228 -20.47 38.57 -24.26
N ILE A 229 -20.84 37.41 -23.72
CA ILE A 229 -22.25 37.02 -23.55
C ILE A 229 -22.94 37.97 -22.57
N VAL A 230 -22.33 38.25 -21.42
CA VAL A 230 -22.90 39.19 -20.43
C VAL A 230 -23.12 40.56 -21.04
N MET A 231 -22.17 41.10 -21.81
CA MET A 231 -22.32 42.40 -22.49
C MET A 231 -23.53 42.42 -23.44
N VAL A 232 -23.73 41.36 -24.24
CA VAL A 232 -24.89 41.26 -25.14
C VAL A 232 -26.20 41.13 -24.35
N LEU A 233 -26.19 40.39 -23.24
CA LEU A 233 -27.38 40.18 -22.42
C LEU A 233 -27.81 41.44 -21.65
N MET A 234 -26.87 42.34 -21.31
CA MET A 234 -27.18 43.62 -20.67
C MET A 234 -28.13 44.49 -21.50
N ASP A 235 -28.11 44.36 -22.83
CA ASP A 235 -28.98 45.12 -23.72
C ASP A 235 -30.39 44.52 -23.86
N VAL A 236 -30.58 43.25 -23.46
CA VAL A 236 -31.81 42.47 -23.73
C VAL A 236 -32.58 42.11 -22.46
N LEU A 237 -31.89 41.89 -21.34
CA LEU A 237 -32.46 41.27 -20.14
C LEU A 237 -32.33 42.18 -18.92
N PRO A 238 -33.24 42.04 -17.93
CA PRO A 238 -33.13 42.78 -16.68
C PRO A 238 -31.86 42.36 -15.92
N GLU A 239 -31.24 43.33 -15.25
CA GLU A 239 -29.99 43.18 -14.50
C GLU A 239 -29.87 41.90 -13.65
N PRO A 240 -30.83 41.49 -12.80
CA PRO A 240 -30.70 40.27 -11.99
C PRO A 240 -30.61 39.01 -12.84
N LEU A 241 -31.27 38.98 -14.01
CA LEU A 241 -31.23 37.83 -14.91
C LEU A 241 -29.90 37.77 -15.66
N VAL A 242 -29.35 38.92 -16.05
CA VAL A 242 -27.98 39.02 -16.61
C VAL A 242 -26.95 38.52 -15.60
N GLN A 243 -27.07 38.92 -14.34
CA GLN A 243 -26.20 38.44 -13.26
C GLN A 243 -26.38 36.94 -13.02
N ALA A 244 -27.60 36.42 -13.08
CA ALA A 244 -27.87 34.98 -12.97
C ALA A 244 -27.14 34.18 -14.05
N VAL A 245 -27.21 34.65 -15.30
CA VAL A 245 -26.55 34.02 -16.44
C VAL A 245 -25.03 34.14 -16.34
N GLY A 246 -24.52 35.32 -15.96
CA GLY A 246 -23.09 35.54 -15.70
C GLY A 246 -22.55 34.62 -14.61
N GLY A 247 -23.33 34.44 -13.54
CA GLY A 247 -23.10 33.41 -12.52
C GLY A 247 -23.08 32.02 -13.14
N ALA A 248 -24.15 31.54 -13.77
CA ALA A 248 -24.16 30.20 -14.37
C ALA A 248 -22.94 29.92 -15.28
N LEU A 249 -22.58 30.89 -16.14
CA LEU A 249 -21.45 30.81 -17.07
C LEU A 249 -20.10 30.71 -16.35
N ALA A 250 -19.83 31.58 -15.39
CA ALA A 250 -18.53 31.54 -14.74
C ALA A 250 -18.33 30.22 -13.94
N GLY A 251 -19.40 29.53 -13.53
CA GLY A 251 -19.34 28.36 -12.66
C GLY A 251 -19.18 27.12 -13.51
N TYR A 252 -19.85 27.12 -14.65
CA TYR A 252 -19.59 26.21 -15.75
C TYR A 252 -18.11 26.24 -16.14
N TRP A 253 -17.56 27.43 -16.44
CA TRP A 253 -16.16 27.58 -16.81
C TRP A 253 -15.21 27.22 -15.66
N TRP A 254 -15.54 27.59 -14.42
CA TRP A 254 -14.76 27.24 -13.22
C TRP A 254 -14.61 25.74 -13.03
N LEU A 255 -15.71 25.00 -13.12
CA LEU A 255 -15.73 23.54 -12.97
C LEU A 255 -15.06 22.84 -14.16
N SER A 256 -15.19 23.38 -15.38
CA SER A 256 -14.49 22.85 -16.55
C SER A 256 -12.97 23.00 -16.41
N LEU A 257 -12.50 24.13 -15.89
CA LEU A 257 -11.09 24.38 -15.61
C LEU A 257 -10.58 23.45 -14.49
N ALA A 258 -11.38 23.25 -13.43
CA ALA A 258 -11.07 22.29 -12.37
C ALA A 258 -10.93 20.86 -12.91
N ALA A 259 -11.80 20.45 -13.83
CA ALA A 259 -11.72 19.13 -14.47
C ALA A 259 -10.44 19.00 -15.34
N ALA A 260 -10.06 20.04 -16.07
CA ALA A 260 -8.81 20.07 -16.83
C ALA A 260 -7.57 19.98 -15.92
N CYS A 261 -7.52 20.77 -14.84
CA CYS A 261 -6.47 20.69 -13.82
C CYS A 261 -6.42 19.32 -13.13
N ALA A 262 -7.58 18.70 -12.87
CA ALA A 262 -7.65 17.36 -12.31
C ALA A 262 -7.10 16.30 -13.28
N ALA A 263 -7.36 16.45 -14.58
CA ALA A 263 -6.78 15.58 -15.61
C ALA A 263 -5.24 15.72 -15.67
N MET A 264 -4.72 16.95 -15.53
CA MET A 264 -3.28 17.19 -15.40
C MET A 264 -2.68 16.52 -14.17
N LEU A 265 -3.31 16.64 -13.01
CA LEU A 265 -2.86 15.97 -11.78
C LEU A 265 -2.83 14.45 -11.96
N GLY A 266 -3.81 13.88 -12.67
CA GLY A 266 -3.79 12.45 -12.99
C GLY A 266 -2.64 12.04 -13.91
N ARG A 267 -2.33 12.86 -14.93
CA ARG A 267 -1.30 12.57 -15.94
C ARG A 267 0.11 12.84 -15.47
N HIS A 268 0.34 14.03 -14.92
CA HIS A 268 1.66 14.57 -14.54
C HIS A 268 1.91 14.58 -13.04
N GLY A 269 0.91 14.23 -12.20
CA GLY A 269 1.04 14.25 -10.75
C GLY A 269 2.27 13.50 -10.24
N ARG A 270 2.66 12.40 -10.90
CA ARG A 270 3.86 11.62 -10.54
C ARG A 270 5.17 12.37 -10.74
N LEU A 271 5.28 13.18 -11.79
CA LEU A 271 6.44 14.07 -11.99
C LEU A 271 6.53 15.10 -10.87
N TRP A 272 5.38 15.49 -10.33
CA TRP A 272 5.24 16.47 -9.25
C TRP A 272 5.26 15.83 -7.84
N GLY A 273 5.55 14.53 -7.72
CA GLY A 273 5.63 13.83 -6.44
C GLY A 273 4.28 13.31 -5.89
N LEU A 274 3.18 13.45 -6.62
CA LEU A 274 1.89 12.85 -6.27
C LEU A 274 1.80 11.41 -6.80
N ASN A 275 1.12 10.54 -6.06
CA ASN A 275 0.96 9.14 -6.45
C ASN A 275 -0.51 8.75 -6.67
N PRO A 276 -1.16 9.30 -7.73
CA PRO A 276 -2.57 9.09 -7.98
C PRO A 276 -2.84 7.62 -8.36
N GLY A 277 -3.34 6.85 -7.39
CA GLY A 277 -3.71 5.45 -7.56
C GLY A 277 -2.68 4.42 -7.09
N ALA A 278 -1.60 4.82 -6.40
CA ALA A 278 -0.77 3.86 -5.69
C ALA A 278 -1.55 3.33 -4.47
N THR A 279 -1.78 2.01 -4.39
CA THR A 279 -2.30 1.40 -3.17
C THR A 279 -1.27 1.58 -2.06
N ARG A 280 -1.67 2.18 -0.92
CA ARG A 280 -0.80 2.31 0.24
C ARG A 280 -0.27 0.94 0.62
N VAL A 281 1.05 0.80 0.64
CA VAL A 281 1.68 -0.49 0.89
C VAL A 281 1.80 -0.69 2.39
N THR A 282 0.97 -1.57 2.95
CA THR A 282 0.97 -1.88 4.39
C THR A 282 2.04 -2.89 4.77
N GLN A 283 2.59 -3.63 3.80
CA GLN A 283 3.59 -4.66 4.05
C GLN A 283 4.96 -4.04 4.34
N PRO A 284 5.70 -4.59 5.32
CA PRO A 284 7.03 -4.10 5.65
C PRO A 284 8.00 -4.28 4.48
N LEU A 285 8.96 -3.36 4.36
CA LEU A 285 9.94 -3.33 3.28
C LEU A 285 10.69 -4.66 3.12
N ALA A 286 11.07 -5.29 4.23
CA ALA A 286 11.83 -6.54 4.22
C ALA A 286 11.07 -7.68 3.52
N GLU A 287 9.78 -7.87 3.85
CA GLU A 287 8.94 -8.92 3.25
C GLU A 287 8.71 -8.65 1.75
N ARG A 288 8.49 -7.39 1.37
CA ARG A 288 8.34 -7.00 -0.03
C ARG A 288 9.60 -7.27 -0.84
N ARG A 289 10.76 -6.86 -0.30
CA ARG A 289 12.06 -7.07 -0.95
C ARG A 289 12.33 -8.56 -1.12
N GLN A 290 12.03 -9.36 -0.10
CA GLN A 290 12.17 -10.80 -0.15
C GLN A 290 11.31 -11.41 -1.25
N ARG A 291 10.03 -11.03 -1.34
CA ARG A 291 9.11 -11.51 -2.38
C ARG A 291 9.60 -11.16 -3.79
N VAL A 292 10.03 -9.91 -4.01
CA VAL A 292 10.55 -9.47 -5.31
C VAL A 292 11.82 -10.24 -5.69
N LEU A 293 12.73 -10.47 -4.74
CA LEU A 293 13.95 -11.25 -4.98
C LEU A 293 13.64 -12.72 -5.30
N LEU A 294 12.64 -13.33 -4.65
CA LEU A 294 12.16 -14.69 -4.95
C LEU A 294 11.59 -14.76 -6.36
N CYS A 295 10.71 -13.82 -6.75
CA CYS A 295 10.14 -13.79 -8.09
C CYS A 295 11.19 -13.51 -9.19
N ALA A 296 12.28 -12.81 -8.85
CA ALA A 296 13.39 -12.59 -9.77
C ALA A 296 14.41 -13.75 -9.81
N GLY A 297 14.19 -14.83 -9.06
CA GLY A 297 15.08 -15.99 -9.00
C GLY A 297 16.39 -15.75 -8.26
N ARG A 298 16.54 -14.65 -7.50
CA ARG A 298 17.76 -14.34 -6.73
C ARG A 298 17.75 -15.05 -5.36
N PHE A 299 17.70 -16.37 -5.37
CA PHE A 299 17.58 -17.21 -4.17
C PHE A 299 18.71 -17.03 -3.17
N GLU A 300 19.96 -16.84 -3.64
CA GLU A 300 21.12 -16.66 -2.75
C GLU A 300 21.01 -15.42 -1.86
N LYS A 301 20.56 -14.30 -2.42
CA LYS A 301 20.36 -13.05 -1.66
C LYS A 301 19.27 -13.23 -0.60
N VAL A 302 18.20 -13.94 -0.94
CA VAL A 302 17.13 -14.27 0.00
C VAL A 302 17.66 -15.17 1.11
N LEU A 303 18.41 -16.21 0.77
CA LEU A 303 19.01 -17.14 1.71
C LEU A 303 19.87 -16.43 2.76
N LEU A 304 20.72 -15.49 2.33
CA LEU A 304 21.53 -14.67 3.25
C LEU A 304 20.67 -13.85 4.22
N SER A 305 19.58 -13.25 3.72
CA SER A 305 18.67 -12.46 4.55
C SER A 305 17.90 -13.34 5.55
N THR A 306 17.39 -14.49 5.13
CA THR A 306 16.67 -15.43 5.99
C THR A 306 17.59 -16.09 7.00
N ALA A 307 18.83 -16.43 6.63
CA ALA A 307 19.82 -16.98 7.55
C ALA A 307 20.12 -16.01 8.70
N LYS A 308 20.17 -14.70 8.41
CA LYS A 308 20.35 -13.67 9.43
C LYS A 308 19.17 -13.62 10.40
N VAL A 309 17.94 -13.73 9.90
CA VAL A 309 16.71 -13.74 10.73
C VAL A 309 16.66 -14.98 11.62
N VAL A 310 16.95 -16.16 11.06
CA VAL A 310 16.96 -17.44 11.76
C VAL A 310 17.98 -17.46 12.92
N LYS A 311 19.12 -16.79 12.76
CA LYS A 311 20.11 -16.63 13.83
C LYS A 311 19.66 -15.72 14.98
N THR A 312 18.58 -14.95 14.83
CA THR A 312 18.05 -14.11 15.91
C THR A 312 17.09 -14.90 16.80
N LYS A 313 17.08 -14.60 18.12
CA LYS A 313 16.21 -15.27 19.10
C LYS A 313 14.69 -15.14 18.85
N LYS A 314 14.25 -14.32 17.89
CA LYS A 314 12.83 -14.05 17.57
C LYS A 314 12.35 -14.72 16.27
N ALA A 315 13.11 -15.67 15.72
CA ALA A 315 12.73 -16.35 14.48
C ALA A 315 11.40 -17.11 14.66
N ARG A 316 10.46 -16.93 13.73
CA ARG A 316 9.19 -17.66 13.70
C ARG A 316 9.38 -19.01 13.00
N LEU A 317 8.49 -19.96 13.25
CA LEU A 317 8.50 -21.26 12.56
C LEU A 317 8.45 -21.11 11.03
N ALA A 318 7.70 -20.12 10.53
CA ALA A 318 7.61 -19.83 9.11
C ALA A 318 8.97 -19.46 8.50
N ASP A 319 9.80 -18.70 9.24
CA ASP A 319 11.13 -18.28 8.79
C ASP A 319 12.07 -19.49 8.67
N TRP A 320 11.98 -20.44 9.63
CA TRP A 320 12.72 -21.70 9.59
C TRP A 320 12.29 -22.62 8.43
N LYS A 321 10.98 -22.80 8.22
CA LYS A 321 10.46 -23.58 7.09
C LYS A 321 10.92 -23.02 5.75
N GLN A 322 10.85 -21.69 5.60
CA GLN A 322 11.32 -21.02 4.40
C GLN A 322 12.83 -21.20 4.20
N TYR A 323 13.61 -21.13 5.28
CA TYR A 323 15.06 -21.32 5.21
C TYR A 323 15.43 -22.75 4.79
N ASP A 324 14.81 -23.79 5.36
CA ASP A 324 15.02 -25.19 4.94
C ASP A 324 14.66 -25.40 3.47
N GLN A 325 13.52 -24.85 3.03
CA GLN A 325 13.09 -24.94 1.64
C GLN A 325 14.07 -24.26 0.68
N LEU A 326 14.62 -23.10 1.06
CA LEU A 326 15.64 -22.39 0.27
C LEU A 326 16.96 -23.17 0.19
N LEU A 327 17.41 -23.78 1.29
CA LEU A 327 18.59 -24.65 1.29
C LEU A 327 18.40 -25.85 0.37
N ARG A 328 17.20 -26.46 0.40
CA ARG A 328 16.84 -27.57 -0.50
C ARG A 328 16.84 -27.16 -1.97
N ILE A 329 16.25 -26.02 -2.32
CA ILE A 329 16.18 -25.52 -3.70
C ILE A 329 17.56 -25.11 -4.23
N THR A 330 18.42 -24.55 -3.37
CA THR A 330 19.77 -24.12 -3.75
C THR A 330 20.81 -25.24 -3.72
N GLY A 331 20.44 -26.47 -3.33
CA GLY A 331 21.34 -27.62 -3.29
C GLY A 331 22.41 -27.56 -2.20
N LYS A 332 22.21 -26.74 -1.16
CA LYS A 332 23.17 -26.56 -0.05
C LYS A 332 22.99 -27.60 1.05
N ASP A 333 23.13 -28.87 0.69
CA ASP A 333 22.86 -29.99 1.61
C ASP A 333 23.76 -30.01 2.85
N GLN A 334 25.02 -29.58 2.75
CA GLN A 334 25.94 -29.52 3.89
C GLN A 334 25.49 -28.50 4.95
N GLU A 335 25.12 -27.29 4.52
CA GLU A 335 24.57 -26.25 5.42
C GLU A 335 23.25 -26.73 6.03
N ARG A 336 22.41 -27.41 5.23
CA ARG A 336 21.15 -28.01 5.71
C ARG A 336 21.39 -29.03 6.82
N GLN A 337 22.38 -29.92 6.66
CA GLN A 337 22.74 -30.92 7.68
C GLN A 337 23.16 -30.29 9.01
N GLN A 338 23.96 -29.23 8.96
CA GLN A 338 24.38 -28.51 10.16
C GLN A 338 23.23 -27.82 10.90
N GLN A 339 22.14 -27.51 10.20
CA GLN A 339 21.00 -26.78 10.74
C GLN A 339 19.81 -27.67 11.10
N VAL A 340 19.94 -29.00 10.98
CA VAL A 340 18.85 -29.95 11.30
C VAL A 340 18.45 -29.87 12.77
N GLU A 341 19.41 -29.87 13.70
CA GLU A 341 19.08 -29.90 15.14
C GLU A 341 18.38 -28.61 15.61
N PRO A 342 18.89 -27.40 15.31
CA PRO A 342 18.17 -26.17 15.63
C PRO A 342 16.78 -26.08 14.98
N TYR A 343 16.63 -26.64 13.78
CA TYR A 343 15.34 -26.68 13.10
C TYR A 343 14.36 -27.65 13.78
N LEU A 344 14.83 -28.83 14.21
CA LEU A 344 14.03 -29.78 14.98
C LEU A 344 13.58 -29.20 16.32
N ASP A 345 14.46 -28.47 17.03
CA ASP A 345 14.09 -27.72 18.23
C ASP A 345 12.91 -26.79 17.98
N ALA A 346 12.99 -25.98 16.93
CA ALA A 346 11.93 -25.04 16.57
C ALA A 346 10.60 -25.75 16.20
N LEU A 347 10.68 -26.90 15.53
CA LEU A 347 9.52 -27.72 15.17
C LEU A 347 8.84 -28.37 16.37
N VAL A 348 9.64 -28.88 17.32
CA VAL A 348 9.16 -29.51 18.56
C VAL A 348 8.44 -28.49 19.43
N VAL A 349 9.01 -27.28 19.60
CA VAL A 349 8.37 -26.19 20.36
C VAL A 349 7.04 -25.78 19.73
N ALA A 350 6.92 -25.84 18.40
CA ALA A 350 5.68 -25.53 17.69
C ALA A 350 4.68 -26.69 17.60
N GLY A 351 5.07 -27.92 17.97
CA GLY A 351 4.23 -29.11 17.92
C GLY A 351 3.92 -29.63 16.51
N ASP A 352 4.72 -29.28 15.49
CA ASP A 352 4.52 -29.72 14.10
C ASP A 352 5.13 -31.11 13.85
N TRP A 353 4.50 -32.14 14.43
CA TRP A 353 5.01 -33.52 14.43
C TRP A 353 5.11 -34.14 13.03
N ALA A 354 4.25 -33.73 12.09
CA ALA A 354 4.27 -34.22 10.72
C ALA A 354 5.56 -33.81 10.00
N THR A 355 5.94 -32.52 10.13
CA THR A 355 7.18 -32.01 9.54
C THR A 355 8.41 -32.59 10.25
N VAL A 356 8.37 -32.78 11.58
CA VAL A 356 9.43 -33.47 12.34
C VAL A 356 9.68 -34.87 11.79
N MET A 357 8.63 -35.64 11.56
CA MET A 357 8.74 -36.99 11.02
C MET A 357 9.29 -37.01 9.60
N GLN A 358 8.91 -36.04 8.76
CA GLN A 358 9.49 -35.89 7.43
C GLN A 358 11.00 -35.65 7.51
N VAL A 359 11.44 -34.69 8.34
CA VAL A 359 12.86 -34.37 8.51
C VAL A 359 13.64 -35.57 9.05
N LEU A 360 13.10 -36.29 10.04
CA LEU A 360 13.73 -37.49 10.60
C LEU A 360 13.89 -38.62 9.57
N ASN A 361 12.84 -38.87 8.78
CA ASN A 361 12.89 -39.89 7.74
C ASN A 361 13.90 -39.51 6.64
N GLU A 362 13.94 -38.24 6.23
CA GLU A 362 14.92 -37.75 5.27
C GLU A 362 16.36 -37.93 5.76
N GLN A 363 16.64 -37.70 7.06
CA GLN A 363 17.97 -37.94 7.62
C GLN A 363 18.28 -39.43 7.74
N ARG A 364 17.31 -40.26 8.16
CA ARG A 364 17.52 -41.71 8.28
C ARG A 364 17.67 -42.45 6.97
N GLN A 365 17.12 -41.91 5.88
CA GLN A 365 17.39 -42.42 4.53
C GLN A 365 18.85 -42.21 4.13
N ARG A 366 19.53 -41.19 4.68
CA ARG A 366 20.94 -40.89 4.41
C ARG A 366 21.86 -41.65 5.37
N ASP A 367 21.52 -41.67 6.65
CA ASP A 367 22.21 -42.42 7.69
C ASP A 367 21.19 -43.15 8.57
N ALA A 368 21.08 -44.47 8.40
CA ALA A 368 20.12 -45.32 9.10
C ALA A 368 20.26 -45.28 10.64
N SER A 369 21.44 -44.90 11.15
CA SER A 369 21.76 -44.83 12.57
C SER A 369 21.61 -43.42 13.18
N TRP A 370 21.26 -42.43 12.36
CA TRP A 370 21.21 -41.04 12.77
C TRP A 370 20.11 -40.76 13.80
N LEU A 371 20.49 -40.02 14.84
CA LEU A 371 19.63 -39.61 15.96
C LEU A 371 20.00 -38.17 16.38
N PRO A 372 19.02 -37.33 16.77
CA PRO A 372 19.30 -35.97 17.26
C PRO A 372 20.27 -35.98 18.45
N ALA A 373 21.24 -35.07 18.57
CA ALA A 373 22.21 -35.11 19.67
C ALA A 373 21.58 -34.82 21.04
N ALA A 374 20.65 -33.86 21.13
CA ALA A 374 20.07 -33.44 22.40
C ALA A 374 19.05 -34.48 22.95
N PRO A 375 19.24 -34.99 24.19
CA PRO A 375 18.36 -36.00 24.78
C PRO A 375 16.94 -35.46 25.08
N SER A 376 16.82 -34.17 25.38
CA SER A 376 15.54 -33.48 25.57
C SER A 376 14.67 -33.49 24.31
N ILE A 377 15.27 -33.24 23.14
CA ILE A 377 14.58 -33.29 21.84
C ILE A 377 14.09 -34.70 21.56
N ARG A 378 14.91 -35.72 21.81
CA ARG A 378 14.51 -37.13 21.60
C ARG A 378 13.29 -37.50 22.43
N LEU A 379 13.25 -37.09 23.70
CA LEU A 379 12.11 -37.32 24.58
C LEU A 379 10.86 -36.60 24.07
N ALA A 380 10.97 -35.32 23.72
CA ALA A 380 9.85 -34.52 23.24
C ALA A 380 9.27 -35.04 21.91
N ILE A 381 10.14 -35.44 20.97
CA ILE A 381 9.71 -36.08 19.72
C ILE A 381 9.03 -37.42 20.01
N ALA A 382 9.59 -38.25 20.89
CA ALA A 382 9.00 -39.54 21.24
C ALA A 382 7.60 -39.39 21.87
N GLN A 383 7.41 -38.36 22.70
CA GLN A 383 6.10 -38.01 23.26
C GLN A 383 5.10 -37.59 22.17
N GLY A 384 5.51 -36.71 21.24
CA GLY A 384 4.63 -36.22 20.18
C GLY A 384 4.27 -37.24 19.11
N VAL A 385 5.16 -38.22 18.86
CA VAL A 385 5.03 -39.23 17.80
C VAL A 385 4.49 -40.57 18.32
N TYR A 386 4.28 -40.70 19.64
CA TYR A 386 3.82 -41.91 20.34
C TYR A 386 2.71 -42.68 19.59
N ASP A 387 1.66 -41.98 19.16
CA ASP A 387 0.51 -42.60 18.50
C ASP A 387 0.72 -42.84 17.01
N GLN A 388 1.46 -41.97 16.32
CA GLN A 388 1.59 -42.00 14.86
C GLN A 388 2.69 -42.95 14.38
N ALA A 389 3.84 -43.00 15.07
CA ALA A 389 4.95 -43.87 14.72
C ALA A 389 5.64 -44.46 15.97
N PRO A 390 5.01 -45.45 16.63
CA PRO A 390 5.53 -46.02 17.88
C PRO A 390 6.90 -46.70 17.72
N LYS A 391 7.23 -47.20 16.52
CA LYS A 391 8.57 -47.75 16.20
C LYS A 391 9.66 -46.67 16.28
N MET A 392 9.33 -45.44 15.87
CA MET A 392 10.27 -44.31 15.93
C MET A 392 10.47 -43.87 17.38
N ALA A 393 9.41 -43.81 18.19
CA ALA A 393 9.49 -43.50 19.61
C ALA A 393 10.45 -44.46 20.34
N VAL A 394 10.31 -45.78 20.12
CA VAL A 394 11.24 -46.77 20.67
C VAL A 394 12.68 -46.51 20.21
N ALA A 395 12.90 -46.24 18.92
CA ALA A 395 14.24 -46.01 18.38
C ALA A 395 14.93 -44.73 18.91
N LEU A 396 14.16 -43.71 19.30
CA LEU A 396 14.67 -42.47 19.87
C LEU A 396 15.07 -42.62 21.35
N LEU A 397 14.33 -43.44 22.10
CA LEU A 397 14.50 -43.63 23.54
C LEU A 397 15.46 -44.77 23.90
N LYS A 398 15.64 -45.74 22.99
CA LYS A 398 16.54 -46.86 23.19
C LYS A 398 17.99 -46.37 23.38
N ASP A 399 18.68 -46.97 24.34
CA ASP A 399 20.09 -46.71 24.68
C ASP A 399 20.39 -45.25 25.13
N LEU A 400 19.37 -44.49 25.52
CA LEU A 400 19.52 -43.11 25.99
C LEU A 400 20.42 -43.03 27.25
N HIS A 401 20.37 -44.04 28.12
CA HIS A 401 21.17 -44.12 29.34
C HIS A 401 22.66 -44.34 29.06
N GLN A 402 22.99 -45.01 27.95
CA GLN A 402 24.38 -45.29 27.57
C GLN A 402 25.04 -44.06 26.96
N ARG A 403 24.26 -43.25 26.22
CA ARG A 403 24.77 -42.06 25.53
C ARG A 403 24.71 -40.80 26.38
N HIS A 404 23.73 -40.66 27.27
CA HIS A 404 23.53 -39.49 28.12
C HIS A 404 23.12 -39.91 29.55
N PRO A 405 24.06 -40.42 30.37
CA PRO A 405 23.76 -40.88 31.73
C PRO A 405 23.31 -39.77 32.68
N ASP A 406 23.71 -38.52 32.43
CA ASP A 406 23.41 -37.37 33.30
C ASP A 406 22.08 -36.66 32.96
N PHE A 407 21.28 -37.20 32.03
CA PHE A 407 20.04 -36.56 31.61
C PHE A 407 18.93 -36.69 32.68
N THR A 408 18.48 -35.56 33.23
CA THR A 408 17.46 -35.52 34.30
C THR A 408 16.14 -36.20 33.93
N GLY A 409 15.74 -36.13 32.66
CA GLY A 409 14.51 -36.74 32.14
C GLY A 409 14.61 -38.24 31.79
N LEU A 410 15.66 -38.95 32.20
CA LEU A 410 15.81 -40.39 31.92
C LEU A 410 14.62 -41.21 32.41
N GLY A 411 14.09 -40.90 33.60
CA GLY A 411 12.95 -41.62 34.17
C GLY A 411 11.70 -41.50 33.30
N GLU A 412 11.34 -40.28 32.89
CA GLU A 412 10.20 -40.02 32.00
C GLU A 412 10.37 -40.69 30.63
N ALA A 413 11.60 -40.68 30.10
CA ALA A 413 11.94 -41.35 28.85
C ALA A 413 11.71 -42.87 28.91
N TYR A 414 12.16 -43.55 29.97
CA TYR A 414 11.96 -44.99 30.10
C TYR A 414 10.53 -45.37 30.47
N LEU A 415 9.80 -44.51 31.17
CA LEU A 415 8.36 -44.72 31.39
C LEU A 415 7.59 -44.70 30.07
N LEU A 416 7.87 -43.71 29.22
CA LEU A 416 7.27 -43.63 27.89
C LEU A 416 7.69 -44.84 27.03
N LEU A 417 8.94 -45.29 27.11
CA LEU A 417 9.40 -46.48 26.42
C LEU A 417 8.65 -47.73 26.90
N ALA A 418 8.54 -47.94 28.21
CA ALA A 418 7.79 -49.06 28.78
C ALA A 418 6.31 -49.03 28.34
N LYS A 419 5.70 -47.85 28.35
CA LYS A 419 4.33 -47.63 27.87
C LYS A 419 4.17 -47.97 26.39
N THR A 420 5.06 -47.47 25.52
CA THR A 420 5.03 -47.82 24.08
C THR A 420 5.16 -49.32 23.84
N LEU A 421 6.05 -50.00 24.56
CA LEU A 421 6.30 -51.43 24.39
C LEU A 421 5.11 -52.28 24.83
N ASN A 422 4.45 -51.91 25.92
CA ASN A 422 3.28 -52.65 26.39
C ASN A 422 2.04 -52.36 25.54
N GLU A 423 1.67 -51.10 25.39
CA GLU A 423 0.40 -50.71 24.75
C GLU A 423 0.40 -50.90 23.23
N LYS A 424 1.51 -50.57 22.55
CA LYS A 424 1.55 -50.58 21.07
C LYS A 424 2.16 -51.86 20.50
N PHE A 425 3.01 -52.57 21.25
CA PHE A 425 3.71 -53.77 20.79
C PHE A 425 3.37 -55.05 21.58
N GLY A 426 2.62 -54.98 22.69
CA GLY A 426 2.23 -56.15 23.49
C GLY A 426 3.41 -56.86 24.19
N LEU A 427 4.54 -56.17 24.38
CA LEU A 427 5.77 -56.75 24.94
C LEU A 427 5.89 -56.48 26.46
N ALA A 428 4.92 -56.95 27.23
CA ALA A 428 4.81 -56.72 28.67
C ALA A 428 6.08 -57.09 29.46
N GLY A 429 6.71 -58.22 29.11
CA GLY A 429 7.92 -58.68 29.79
C GLY A 429 9.12 -57.72 29.66
N LYS A 430 9.26 -57.04 28.50
CA LYS A 430 10.30 -56.01 28.31
C LYS A 430 9.93 -54.68 28.94
N ALA A 431 8.64 -54.32 28.92
CA ALA A 431 8.15 -53.13 29.59
C ALA A 431 8.44 -53.17 31.11
N GLU A 432 8.19 -54.31 31.76
CA GLU A 432 8.46 -54.50 33.19
C GLU A 432 9.95 -54.40 33.54
N GLN A 433 10.85 -54.85 32.66
CA GLN A 433 12.30 -54.66 32.84
C GLN A 433 12.69 -53.18 32.88
N TYR A 434 12.11 -52.35 32.00
CA TYR A 434 12.34 -50.91 32.01
C TYR A 434 11.70 -50.21 33.21
N LEU A 435 10.53 -50.66 33.68
CA LEU A 435 9.93 -50.14 34.92
C LEU A 435 10.82 -50.38 36.14
N ARG A 436 11.36 -51.60 36.30
CA ARG A 436 12.32 -51.92 37.37
C ARG A 436 13.60 -51.08 37.28
N PHE A 437 14.06 -50.79 36.07
CA PHE A 437 15.20 -49.89 35.87
C PHE A 437 14.90 -48.48 36.38
N VAL A 438 13.72 -47.93 36.08
CA VAL A 438 13.30 -46.60 36.59
C VAL A 438 13.19 -46.59 38.12
N GLU A 439 12.63 -47.63 38.74
CA GLU A 439 12.53 -47.72 40.21
C GLU A 439 13.90 -47.74 40.92
N GLY A 440 14.89 -48.40 40.30
CA GLY A 440 16.25 -48.53 40.82
C GLY A 440 17.11 -47.28 40.60
N HIS A 441 17.01 -46.63 39.43
CA HIS A 441 17.84 -45.48 39.07
C HIS A 441 17.24 -44.10 39.42
N CYS A 442 15.92 -43.95 39.43
CA CYS A 442 15.26 -42.67 39.68
C CYS A 442 14.66 -42.62 41.11
N ARG A 443 15.11 -41.66 41.93
CA ARG A 443 14.66 -41.49 43.32
C ARG A 443 13.46 -40.54 43.48
N GLU A 444 12.91 -40.02 42.40
CA GLU A 444 11.80 -39.06 42.45
C GLU A 444 10.47 -39.75 42.81
N ALA A 445 9.74 -39.17 43.77
CA ALA A 445 8.47 -39.71 44.26
C ALA A 445 7.37 -39.73 43.18
N LYS A 446 7.34 -38.71 42.30
CA LYS A 446 6.35 -38.59 41.22
C LYS A 446 6.47 -39.72 40.19
N LEU A 447 7.70 -40.07 39.80
CA LEU A 447 7.95 -41.16 38.84
C LEU A 447 7.55 -42.52 39.42
N ARG A 448 7.75 -42.75 40.72
CA ARG A 448 7.34 -43.99 41.40
C ARG A 448 5.82 -44.16 41.47
N MET A 449 5.07 -43.06 41.69
CA MET A 449 3.61 -43.10 41.58
C MET A 449 3.17 -43.48 40.15
N GLN A 450 3.76 -42.87 39.13
CA GLN A 450 3.45 -43.21 37.73
C GLN A 450 3.78 -44.66 37.36
N VAL A 451 4.86 -45.23 37.90
CA VAL A 451 5.17 -46.66 37.76
C VAL A 451 4.08 -47.53 38.38
N SER A 452 3.61 -47.20 39.59
CA SER A 452 2.55 -47.96 40.25
C SER A 452 1.21 -47.87 39.53
N GLU A 453 0.85 -46.70 39.01
CA GLU A 453 -0.36 -46.49 38.21
C GLU A 453 -0.31 -47.29 36.91
N LEU A 454 0.83 -47.29 36.19
CA LEU A 454 0.99 -48.08 34.97
C LEU A 454 0.91 -49.59 35.23
N ARG A 455 1.47 -50.08 36.35
CA ARG A 455 1.36 -51.51 36.71
C ARG A 455 -0.07 -51.90 37.05
N GLN A 456 -0.83 -51.06 37.75
CA GLN A 456 -2.25 -51.29 38.02
C GLN A 456 -3.05 -51.35 36.72
N ALA A 457 -2.85 -50.37 35.83
CA ALA A 457 -3.53 -50.29 34.54
C ALA A 457 -3.21 -51.46 33.58
N TRP A 458 -2.09 -52.17 33.77
CA TRP A 458 -1.72 -53.34 32.97
C TRP A 458 -2.10 -54.67 33.63
N SER A 459 -2.57 -54.63 34.89
CA SER A 459 -3.03 -55.81 35.63
C SER A 459 -4.55 -56.02 35.54
N GLU A 460 -5.28 -54.97 35.18
CA GLU A 460 -6.68 -55.01 34.70
C GLU A 460 -6.72 -55.40 33.23
#